data_AF-A0A1D8A0G5-F1
#
_entry.id   AF-A0A1D8A0G5-F1
#
_cell.length_a   1.000
_cell.length_b   1.000
_cell.length_c   1.000
_cell.angle_alpha   90.00
_cell.angle_beta   90.00
_cell.angle_gamma   90.00
#
_symmetry.space_group_name_H-M   'P 1'
#
loop_
_entity.id
_entity.type
_entity.pdbx_description
1 polymer ?
#
loop_
_entity_poly.entity_id
_entity_poly.type
_entity_poly.pdbx_seq_one_letter_code
_entity_poly.pdbx_strand_id
1 'polypeptide(L)'
;MKIVFASRTWEDYQHWVANDRTTLERLNALIEQCRRTPFKGTGKPEPLKGELQGWWSRRINQADRLVYRVAGSGAEQRLEIAQCRFHYV
;
A
#
# COMPACT_ATOMS: atom_id res chain seq x y z
N MET A 1 4.26 7.22 -12.44
CA MET A 1 4.60 6.70 -11.10
C MET A 1 4.89 5.21 -11.16
N LYS A 2 6.11 4.80 -10.78
CA LYS A 2 6.54 3.39 -10.61
C LYS A 2 5.94 2.80 -9.34
N ILE A 3 5.71 1.49 -9.28
CA ILE A 3 5.31 0.79 -8.05
C ILE A 3 6.52 0.00 -7.56
N VAL A 4 6.90 0.16 -6.30
CA VAL A 4 8.09 -0.46 -5.72
C VAL A 4 7.68 -1.20 -4.46
N PHE A 5 7.87 -2.52 -4.46
CA PHE A 5 7.65 -3.37 -3.29
C PHE A 5 8.97 -3.54 -2.53
N ALA A 6 8.93 -3.44 -1.20
CA ALA A 6 10.00 -4.01 -0.39
C ALA A 6 9.98 -5.55 -0.51
N SER A 7 11.13 -6.21 -0.36
CA SER A 7 11.26 -7.65 -0.58
C SER A 7 10.27 -8.47 0.27
N ARG A 8 10.08 -8.12 1.54
CA ARG A 8 9.10 -8.79 2.42
C ARG A 8 7.66 -8.54 1.97
N THR A 9 7.35 -7.34 1.51
CA THR A 9 6.00 -7.01 1.01
C THR A 9 5.66 -7.74 -0.28
N TRP A 10 6.67 -8.14 -1.06
CA TRP A 10 6.44 -8.99 -2.22
C TRP A 10 5.89 -10.36 -1.81
N GLU A 11 6.38 -10.93 -0.71
CA GLU A 11 5.86 -12.19 -0.16
C GLU A 11 4.42 -12.05 0.33
N ASP A 12 4.07 -10.92 0.96
CA ASP A 12 2.68 -10.60 1.33
C ASP A 12 1.76 -10.56 0.10
N TYR A 13 2.22 -9.91 -0.98
CA TYR A 13 1.47 -9.86 -2.22
C TYR A 13 1.27 -11.26 -2.82
N GLN A 14 2.34 -12.07 -2.86
CA GLN A 14 2.28 -13.46 -3.34
C GLN A 14 1.36 -14.34 -2.47
N HIS A 15 1.30 -14.10 -1.16
CA HIS A 15 0.35 -14.77 -0.29
C HIS A 15 -1.09 -14.52 -0.75
N TRP A 16 -1.46 -13.28 -1.04
CA TRP A 16 -2.80 -12.97 -1.54
C TRP A 16 -3.10 -13.59 -2.90
N VAL A 17 -2.11 -13.66 -3.79
CA VAL A 17 -2.21 -14.37 -5.08
C VAL A 17 -2.58 -15.83 -4.90
N ALA A 18 -1.98 -16.50 -3.91
CA ALA A 18 -2.20 -17.93 -3.69
C ALA A 18 -3.43 -18.26 -2.83
N ASN A 19 -3.84 -17.38 -1.91
CA ASN A 19 -4.77 -17.76 -0.83
C ASN A 19 -6.11 -17.00 -0.83
N ASP A 20 -6.17 -15.75 -1.29
CA ASP A 20 -7.41 -14.96 -1.25
C ASP A 20 -7.46 -13.94 -2.39
N ARG A 21 -8.16 -14.35 -3.46
CA ARG A 21 -8.35 -13.54 -4.65
C ARG A 21 -9.15 -12.27 -4.41
N THR A 22 -10.11 -12.29 -3.49
CA THR A 22 -10.95 -11.12 -3.18
C THR A 22 -10.12 -10.03 -2.49
N THR A 23 -9.26 -10.42 -1.54
CA THR A 23 -8.34 -9.48 -0.90
C THR A 23 -7.30 -8.95 -1.90
N LEU A 24 -6.77 -9.80 -2.78
CA LEU A 24 -5.87 -9.38 -3.86
C LEU A 24 -6.49 -8.31 -4.77
N GLU A 25 -7.75 -8.50 -5.20
CA GLU A 25 -8.44 -7.55 -6.07
C GLU A 25 -8.62 -6.18 -5.40
N ARG A 26 -8.98 -6.17 -4.11
CA ARG A 26 -9.06 -4.94 -3.32
C ARG A 26 -7.70 -4.26 -3.19
N LEU A 27 -6.63 -5.02 -2.92
CA LEU A 27 -5.28 -4.50 -2.84
C LEU A 27 -4.84 -3.85 -4.16
N ASN A 28 -5.07 -4.52 -5.29
CA ASN A 28 -4.75 -3.98 -6.62
C ASN A 28 -5.52 -2.68 -6.92
N ALA A 29 -6.82 -2.64 -6.58
CA ALA A 29 -7.62 -1.43 -6.74
C ALA A 29 -7.09 -0.27 -5.86
N LEU A 30 -6.66 -0.55 -4.62
CA LEU A 30 -6.06 0.44 -3.74
C LEU A 30 -4.72 0.95 -4.28
N ILE A 31 -3.85 0.07 -4.78
CA ILE A 31 -2.55 0.45 -5.37
C ILE A 31 -2.77 1.37 -6.57
N GLU A 32 -3.68 1.02 -7.47
CA GLU A 32 -4.01 1.85 -8.63
C GLU A 32 -4.64 3.20 -8.24
N GLN A 33 -5.48 3.23 -7.21
CA GLN A 33 -6.00 4.49 -6.70
C GLN A 33 -4.89 5.34 -6.06
N CYS A 34 -3.94 4.74 -5.33
CA CYS A 34 -2.81 5.45 -4.74
C CYS A 34 -1.93 6.11 -5.81
N ARG A 35 -1.82 5.54 -7.02
CA ARG A 35 -1.09 6.16 -8.14
C ARG A 35 -1.74 7.44 -8.65
N ARG A 36 -3.07 7.58 -8.51
CA ARG A 36 -3.87 8.71 -9.00
C ARG A 36 -4.12 9.76 -7.93
N THR A 37 -4.56 9.31 -6.75
CA THR A 37 -4.92 10.15 -5.61
C THR A 37 -4.27 9.61 -4.35
N PRO A 38 -2.96 9.83 -4.14
CA PRO A 38 -2.21 9.17 -3.08
C PRO A 38 -2.77 9.40 -1.67
N PHE A 39 -3.33 10.56 -1.38
CA PHE A 39 -3.71 10.95 -0.02
C PHE A 39 -5.23 11.05 0.20
N LYS A 40 -6.03 10.55 -0.76
CA LYS A 40 -7.50 10.61 -0.76
C LYS A 40 -8.10 9.34 -1.36
N GLY A 41 -9.36 9.06 -1.06
CA GLY A 41 -10.11 7.93 -1.66
C GLY A 41 -10.45 6.81 -0.69
N THR A 42 -10.54 5.59 -1.21
CA THR A 42 -11.01 4.41 -0.47
C THR A 42 -9.94 3.89 0.49
N GLY A 43 -10.37 3.04 1.42
CA GLY A 43 -9.50 2.49 2.45
C GLY A 43 -9.16 3.48 3.56
N LYS A 44 -9.80 4.65 3.65
CA LYS A 44 -9.55 5.66 4.68
C LYS A 44 -8.05 5.99 4.81
N PRO A 45 -7.47 6.72 3.85
CA PRO A 45 -6.06 7.08 3.89
C PRO A 45 -5.73 7.89 5.14
N GLU A 46 -4.83 7.36 5.96
CA GLU A 46 -4.42 7.95 7.24
C GLU A 46 -2.89 8.16 7.22
N PRO A 47 -2.38 9.40 7.46
CA PRO A 47 -0.95 9.62 7.59
C PRO A 47 -0.42 9.01 8.89
N LEU A 48 0.70 8.28 8.80
CA LEU A 48 1.37 7.69 9.96
C LEU A 48 2.26 8.72 10.66
N LYS A 49 2.56 8.43 11.93
CA LYS A 49 3.29 9.33 12.86
C LYS A 49 4.54 8.66 13.40
N GLY A 50 5.40 9.43 14.09
CA GLY A 50 6.64 8.94 14.69
C GLY A 50 7.65 8.49 13.64
N GLU A 51 8.28 7.34 13.84
CA GLU A 51 9.25 6.74 12.91
C GLU A 51 8.68 6.48 11.50
N LEU A 52 7.35 6.39 11.38
CA LEU A 52 6.65 6.23 10.10
C LEU A 52 6.13 7.56 9.54
N GLN A 53 6.63 8.71 10.01
CA GLN A 53 6.28 10.00 9.43
C GLN A 53 6.57 10.03 7.92
N GLY A 54 5.59 10.50 7.14
CA GLY A 54 5.65 10.51 5.68
C GLY A 54 5.10 9.23 5.02
N TRP A 55 4.82 8.19 5.80
CA TRP A 55 4.07 7.02 5.34
C TRP A 55 2.57 7.21 5.53
N TRP A 56 1.81 6.44 4.77
CA TRP A 56 0.35 6.43 4.74
C TRP A 56 -0.15 5.01 4.85
N SER A 57 -1.29 4.84 5.53
CA SER A 57 -1.99 3.58 5.65
C SER A 57 -3.37 3.66 4.98
N ARG A 58 -3.77 2.56 4.32
CA ARG A 58 -5.14 2.31 3.87
C ARG A 58 -5.59 0.94 4.31
N ARG A 59 -6.88 0.83 4.66
CA ARG A 59 -7.56 -0.43 4.99
C ARG A 59 -7.80 -1.23 3.72
N ILE A 60 -7.24 -2.42 3.66
CA ILE A 60 -7.55 -3.42 2.62
C ILE A 60 -8.85 -4.15 3.02
N ASN A 61 -8.89 -4.58 4.28
CA ASN A 61 -10.07 -5.13 4.95
C ASN A 61 -10.05 -4.71 6.44
N GLN A 62 -10.77 -5.42 7.32
CA GLN A 62 -10.78 -5.10 8.74
C GLN A 62 -9.41 -5.29 9.41
N ALA A 63 -8.70 -6.37 9.07
CA ALA A 63 -7.41 -6.75 9.66
C ALA A 63 -6.21 -6.15 8.92
N ASP A 64 -6.22 -6.11 7.60
CA ASP A 64 -5.02 -5.83 6.80
C ASP A 64 -4.92 -4.36 6.37
N ARG A 65 -3.68 -3.89 6.28
CA ARG A 65 -3.35 -2.52 5.83
C ARG A 65 -2.36 -2.54 4.67
N LEU A 66 -2.60 -1.62 3.73
CA LEU A 66 -1.62 -1.19 2.73
C LEU A 66 -0.86 0.00 3.33
N VAL A 67 0.44 -0.17 3.59
CA VAL A 67 1.33 0.91 4.05
C VAL A 67 2.25 1.33 2.92
N TYR A 68 2.24 2.62 2.57
CA TYR A 68 2.97 3.16 1.43
C TYR A 68 3.44 4.60 1.63
N ARG A 69 4.35 5.06 0.79
CA ARG A 69 4.68 6.47 0.63
C ARG A 69 4.88 6.83 -0.84
N VAL A 70 4.71 8.11 -1.16
CA VAL A 70 5.08 8.66 -2.46
C VAL A 70 6.45 9.29 -2.33
N ALA A 71 7.41 8.85 -3.15
CA ALA A 71 8.76 9.39 -3.19
C ALA A 71 9.16 9.79 -4.62
N GLY A 72 10.20 10.62 -4.75
CA GLY A 72 10.65 11.16 -6.03
C GLY A 72 9.73 12.25 -6.60
N SER A 73 10.09 12.76 -7.77
CA SER A 73 9.40 13.85 -8.46
C SER A 73 9.37 13.62 -9.98
N GLY A 74 8.41 14.25 -10.66
CA GLY A 74 8.27 14.15 -12.12
C GLY A 74 8.14 12.70 -12.61
N ALA A 75 8.95 12.34 -13.61
CA ALA A 75 8.96 11.01 -14.20
C ALA A 75 9.44 9.90 -13.23
N GLU A 76 10.26 10.27 -12.23
CA GLU A 76 10.85 9.34 -11.26
C GLU A 76 10.01 9.15 -9.98
N GLN A 77 8.77 9.65 -9.99
CA GLN A 77 7.84 9.44 -8.90
C GLN A 77 7.54 7.95 -8.72
N ARG A 78 7.52 7.49 -7.47
CA ARG A 78 7.33 6.10 -7.09
C ARG A 78 6.39 5.97 -5.90
N LEU A 79 5.57 4.92 -5.94
CA LEU A 79 4.76 4.43 -4.84
C LEU A 79 5.55 3.31 -4.18
N GLU A 80 6.18 3.60 -3.05
CA GLU A 80 6.92 2.61 -2.29
C GLU A 80 5.97 1.94 -1.29
N ILE A 81 5.88 0.61 -1.34
CA ILE A 81 4.96 -0.20 -0.54
C ILE A 81 5.75 -1.01 0.49
N ALA A 82 5.54 -0.70 1.78
CA ALA A 82 6.24 -1.32 2.90
C ALA A 82 5.50 -2.49 3.54
N GLN A 83 4.18 -2.57 3.37
CA GLN A 83 3.35 -3.65 3.93
C GLN A 83 2.03 -3.75 3.16
N CYS A 84 1.52 -4.96 2.92
CA CYS A 84 0.18 -5.17 2.37
C CYS A 84 -0.57 -6.35 3.00
N ARG A 85 -0.11 -6.80 4.18
CA ARG A 85 -0.77 -7.82 5.02
C ARG A 85 -0.51 -7.51 6.49
N PHE A 86 -1.43 -7.93 7.35
CA PHE A 86 -1.46 -7.68 8.79
C PHE A 86 -1.67 -6.22 9.20
N HIS A 87 -1.89 -6.00 10.49
CA HIS A 87 -1.96 -4.69 11.13
C HIS A 87 -0.69 -4.47 11.93
N TYR A 88 -0.02 -3.33 11.73
CA TYR A 88 1.17 -2.84 12.45
C TYR A 88 2.04 -3.93 13.09
N VAL A 89 3.06 -4.39 12.35
CA VAL A 89 4.20 -5.11 12.94
C VAL A 89 5.06 -4.13 13.72
#